data_AF-X1P2U7-F1
#
_entry.id   AF-X1P2U7-F1
#
_cell.length_a   1.000
_cell.length_b   1.000
_cell.length_c   1.000
_cell.angle_alpha   90.00
_cell.angle_beta   90.00
_cell.angle_gamma   90.00
#
_symmetry.space_group_name_H-M   'P 1'
#
loop_
_entity.id
_entity.type
_entity.pdbx_description
1 polymer ?
#
loop_
_entity_poly.entity_id
_entity_poly.type
_entity_poly.pdbx_seq_one_letter_code
_entity_poly.pdbx_strand_id
1 'polypeptide(L)'
;MIITWLEVWDDYWYEYLGWKGIFGKWVERMVARLSTNMVAISDSTKKGLLSIGAKGNIRVVPNGVDLEEINAVPSANDSSDVIFAGRLIKEKNIDVLIKSIALIRETIPDINC
;
A
#
# COMPACT_ATOMS: atom_id res chain seq x y z
N MET A 1 -10.66 16.56 17.88
CA MET A 1 -9.94 15.27 17.69
C MET A 1 -9.50 15.19 16.24
N ILE A 2 -8.28 14.70 15.97
CA ILE A 2 -7.77 14.42 14.62
C ILE A 2 -7.46 12.92 14.58
N ILE A 3 -7.88 12.23 13.51
CA ILE A 3 -7.60 10.80 13.31
C ILE A 3 -6.74 10.66 12.05
N THR A 4 -5.61 9.95 12.19
CA THR A 4 -4.74 9.60 11.06
C THR A 4 -5.09 8.20 10.58
N TRP A 5 -5.37 8.09 9.29
CA TRP A 5 -5.71 6.87 8.59
C TRP A 5 -4.53 6.42 7.74
N LEU A 6 -4.03 5.23 8.04
CA LEU A 6 -2.96 4.58 7.28
C LEU A 6 -3.57 3.84 6.09
N GLU A 7 -4.66 3.11 6.32
CA GLU A 7 -5.31 2.29 5.32
C GLU A 7 -6.81 2.21 5.59
N VAL A 8 -7.58 1.86 4.56
CA VAL A 8 -9.00 1.50 4.65
C VAL A 8 -9.16 0.12 4.03
N TRP A 9 -9.64 -0.83 4.81
CA TRP A 9 -9.68 -2.24 4.43
C TRP A 9 -11.03 -2.62 3.80
N ASP A 10 -12.14 -2.06 4.29
CA ASP A 10 -13.51 -2.36 3.85
C ASP A 10 -13.78 -3.89 3.72
N ASP A 11 -13.89 -4.45 2.52
CA ASP A 11 -14.11 -5.89 2.32
C ASP A 11 -12.91 -6.78 2.65
N TYR A 12 -11.69 -6.23 2.67
CA TYR A 12 -10.49 -6.98 3.03
C TYR A 12 -10.52 -7.52 4.46
N TRP A 13 -11.35 -6.92 5.34
CA TRP A 13 -11.63 -7.48 6.67
C TRP A 13 -12.15 -8.91 6.63
N TYR A 14 -12.94 -9.28 5.61
CA TYR A 14 -13.46 -10.63 5.45
C TYR A 14 -12.38 -11.60 4.97
N GLU A 15 -11.44 -11.15 4.14
CA GLU A 15 -10.30 -11.97 3.72
C GLU A 15 -9.37 -12.25 4.91
N TYR A 16 -9.15 -11.25 5.77
CA TYR A 16 -8.22 -11.37 6.89
C TYR A 16 -8.81 -12.11 8.11
N LEU A 17 -10.05 -11.82 8.52
CA LEU A 17 -10.68 -12.40 9.72
C LEU A 17 -11.78 -13.43 9.42
N GLY A 18 -12.03 -13.75 8.15
CA GLY A 18 -13.18 -14.53 7.74
C GLY A 18 -14.49 -13.83 8.12
N TRP A 19 -15.48 -14.60 8.58
CA TRP A 19 -16.79 -14.06 8.97
C TRP A 19 -16.73 -13.01 10.10
N LYS A 20 -15.71 -13.08 10.98
CA LYS A 20 -15.49 -12.09 12.05
C LYS A 20 -15.07 -10.72 11.49
N GLY A 21 -14.69 -10.65 10.22
CA GLY A 21 -14.40 -9.40 9.50
C GLY A 21 -15.55 -8.39 9.56
N ILE A 22 -16.79 -8.84 9.76
CA ILE A 22 -17.94 -7.95 9.95
C ILE A 22 -17.73 -6.96 11.10
N PHE A 23 -17.10 -7.39 12.20
CA PHE A 23 -16.83 -6.52 13.34
C PHE A 23 -15.76 -5.50 13.01
N GLY A 24 -14.67 -5.91 12.34
CA GLY A 24 -13.61 -5.00 11.89
C GLY A 24 -14.16 -3.93 10.95
N LYS A 25 -14.91 -4.36 9.92
CA LYS A 25 -15.57 -3.48 8.96
C LYS A 25 -16.56 -2.52 9.62
N TRP A 26 -17.33 -2.99 10.60
CA TRP A 26 -18.28 -2.15 11.33
C TRP A 26 -17.57 -1.10 12.19
N VAL A 27 -16.54 -1.50 12.96
CA VAL A 27 -15.73 -0.58 13.76
C VAL A 27 -15.04 0.46 12.87
N GLU A 28 -14.43 0.04 11.76
CA GLU A 28 -13.80 0.94 10.78
C GLU A 28 -14.78 2.04 10.31
N ARG A 29 -15.99 1.64 9.89
CA ARG A 29 -17.04 2.57 9.45
C ARG A 29 -17.54 3.48 10.56
N MET A 30 -17.58 3.01 11.81
CA MET A 30 -17.93 3.86 12.95
C MET A 30 -16.84 4.90 13.21
N VAL A 31 -15.58 4.48 13.28
CA VAL A 31 -14.44 5.36 13.55
C VAL A 31 -14.31 6.44 12.46
N ALA A 32 -14.57 6.09 11.21
CA ALA A 32 -14.61 7.05 10.08
C ALA A 32 -15.62 8.19 10.24
N ARG A 33 -16.60 8.04 11.14
CA ARG A 33 -17.63 9.05 11.44
C ARG A 33 -17.39 9.80 12.76
N LEU A 34 -16.41 9.38 13.56
CA LEU A 34 -16.13 10.00 14.87
C LEU A 34 -15.38 11.34 14.76
N SER A 35 -14.77 11.65 13.62
CA SER A 35 -14.06 12.89 13.39
C SER A 35 -14.46 13.55 12.08
N THR A 36 -14.58 14.87 12.08
CA THR A 36 -14.69 15.70 10.87
C THR A 36 -13.34 16.20 10.37
N ASN A 37 -12.25 15.93 11.11
CA ASN A 37 -10.88 16.29 10.74
C ASN A 37 -10.03 15.02 10.70
N MET A 38 -9.59 14.64 9.51
CA MET A 38 -8.88 13.39 9.25
C MET A 38 -7.64 13.65 8.41
N VAL A 39 -6.61 12.86 8.68
CA VAL A 39 -5.38 12.81 7.88
C VAL A 39 -5.35 11.45 7.18
N ALA A 40 -5.18 11.44 5.86
CA ALA A 40 -4.92 10.22 5.09
C ALA A 40 -3.47 10.23 4.60
N ILE A 41 -2.78 9.09 4.63
CA ILE A 41 -1.38 9.03 4.19
C ILE A 41 -1.21 9.04 2.66
N SER A 42 -2.30 8.94 1.90
CA SER A 42 -2.28 8.93 0.45
C SER A 42 -3.64 9.30 -0.13
N ASP A 43 -3.69 9.57 -1.44
CA ASP A 43 -4.94 9.73 -2.17
C ASP A 43 -5.76 8.42 -2.23
N SER A 44 -5.11 7.25 -2.22
CA SER A 44 -5.82 5.97 -2.17
C SER A 44 -6.55 5.79 -0.85
N THR A 45 -5.90 6.07 0.28
CA THR A 45 -6.52 6.00 1.60
C THR A 45 -7.65 7.04 1.73
N LYS A 46 -7.46 8.27 1.19
CA LYS A 46 -8.53 9.27 1.15
C LYS A 46 -9.75 8.80 0.33
N LYS A 47 -9.53 8.19 -0.84
CA LYS A 47 -10.62 7.60 -1.64
C LYS A 47 -11.34 6.49 -0.89
N GLY A 48 -10.61 5.62 -0.21
CA GLY A 48 -11.19 4.57 0.66
C GLY A 48 -12.04 5.15 1.78
N LEU A 49 -11.60 6.24 2.43
CA LEU A 49 -12.40 6.91 3.45
C LEU A 49 -13.72 7.46 2.90
N LEU A 50 -13.66 8.10 1.72
CA LEU A 50 -14.85 8.62 1.06
C LEU A 50 -15.81 7.49 0.67
N SER A 51 -15.31 6.34 0.20
CA SER A 51 -16.15 5.20 -0.18
C SER A 51 -16.88 4.57 1.00
N ILE A 52 -16.29 4.57 2.20
CA ILE A 52 -16.95 4.09 3.43
C ILE A 52 -17.82 5.15 4.12
N GLY A 53 -17.96 6.33 3.51
CA GLY A 53 -18.87 7.39 3.94
C GLY A 53 -18.31 8.32 5.02
N ALA A 54 -16.98 8.45 5.12
CA ALA A 54 -16.35 9.48 5.94
C ALA A 54 -16.74 10.87 5.42
N LYS A 55 -16.97 11.81 6.34
CA LYS A 55 -17.38 13.18 6.03
C LYS A 55 -16.46 14.19 6.69
N GLY A 56 -16.36 15.39 6.12
CA GLY A 56 -15.57 16.48 6.66
C GLY A 56 -14.25 16.70 5.92
N ASN A 57 -13.29 17.31 6.61
CA ASN A 57 -11.99 17.68 6.06
C ASN A 57 -11.02 16.50 6.14
N ILE A 58 -10.72 15.89 4.99
CA ILE A 58 -9.72 14.83 4.85
C ILE A 58 -8.51 15.39 4.09
N ARG A 59 -7.43 15.64 4.82
CA ARG A 59 -6.17 16.14 4.26
C ARG A 59 -5.21 14.99 3.99
N VAL A 60 -4.59 14.98 2.82
CA VAL A 60 -3.53 14.01 2.50
C VAL A 60 -2.21 14.55 3.06
N VAL A 61 -1.55 13.76 3.89
CA VAL A 61 -0.21 14.03 4.41
C VAL A 61 0.60 12.73 4.26
N PRO A 62 1.41 12.60 3.20
CA PRO A 62 2.21 11.40 2.97
C PRO A 62 3.23 11.14 4.07
N ASN A 63 3.56 9.87 4.28
CA ASN A 63 4.69 9.51 5.13
C ASN A 63 6.01 9.96 4.49
N GLY A 64 6.94 10.42 5.31
CA GLY A 64 8.31 10.73 4.88
C GLY A 64 9.20 9.48 4.85
N VAL A 65 10.37 9.63 4.22
CA VAL A 65 11.49 8.69 4.26
C VAL A 65 12.77 9.47 4.53
N ASP A 66 13.77 8.85 5.16
CA ASP A 66 15.06 9.47 5.42
C ASP A 66 15.95 9.37 4.19
N LEU A 67 16.10 10.47 3.47
CA LEU A 67 16.92 10.53 2.27
C LEU A 67 18.42 10.55 2.59
N GLU A 68 18.82 11.05 3.76
CA GLU A 68 20.23 11.07 4.15
C GLU A 68 20.71 9.66 4.45
N GLU A 69 19.90 8.88 5.18
CA GLU A 69 20.16 7.46 5.44
C GLU A 69 20.26 6.66 4.13
N ILE A 70 19.30 6.85 3.21
CA ILE A 70 19.28 6.13 1.93
C ILE A 70 20.51 6.45 1.08
N ASN A 71 20.87 7.74 0.97
CA ASN A 71 21.98 8.17 0.12
C ASN A 71 23.36 7.85 0.74
N ALA A 72 23.43 7.56 2.04
CA ALA A 72 24.67 7.15 2.70
C ALA A 72 25.04 5.67 2.42
N VAL A 73 24.11 4.87 1.89
CA VAL A 73 24.36 3.45 1.58
C VAL A 73 25.27 3.34 0.36
N PRO A 74 26.41 2.63 0.45
CA PRO A 74 27.28 2.42 -0.70
C PRO A 74 26.59 1.54 -1.75
N SER A 75 26.88 1.79 -3.03
CA SER A 75 26.37 0.96 -4.12
C SER A 75 26.85 -0.49 -3.99
N ALA A 76 25.99 -1.44 -4.36
CA ALA A 76 26.38 -2.83 -4.47
C ALA A 76 27.40 -3.03 -5.60
N ASN A 77 28.30 -4.01 -5.43
CA ASN A 77 29.24 -4.40 -6.50
C ASN A 77 28.53 -5.13 -7.65
N ASP A 78 27.42 -5.79 -7.33
CA ASP A 78 26.58 -6.49 -8.30
C ASP A 78 25.57 -5.51 -8.92
N SER A 79 25.26 -5.75 -10.19
CA SER A 79 24.23 -5.00 -10.93
C SER A 79 23.08 -5.92 -11.30
N SER A 80 21.87 -5.37 -11.26
CA SER A 80 20.64 -6.03 -11.70
C SER A 80 19.79 -4.97 -12.38
N ASP A 81 19.19 -5.32 -13.52
CA ASP A 81 18.26 -4.44 -14.24
C ASP A 81 16.90 -4.39 -13.55
N VAL A 82 16.54 -5.48 -12.84
CA VAL A 82 15.27 -5.61 -12.13
C VAL A 82 15.50 -6.18 -10.73
N ILE A 83 14.96 -5.51 -9.72
CA ILE A 83 15.01 -5.97 -8.32
C ILE A 83 13.59 -5.93 -7.75
N PHE A 84 13.19 -7.02 -7.07
CA PHE A 84 11.96 -7.07 -6.28
C PHE A 84 12.29 -7.23 -4.80
N ALA A 85 11.81 -6.29 -3.98
CA ALA A 85 11.91 -6.35 -2.53
C ALA A 85 10.51 -6.33 -1.91
N GLY A 86 10.04 -7.49 -1.44
CA GLY A 86 8.72 -7.62 -0.84
C GLY A 86 8.42 -9.01 -0.29
N ARG A 87 7.35 -9.12 0.50
CA ARG A 87 6.86 -10.42 0.97
C ARG A 87 6.25 -11.21 -0.20
N LEU A 88 6.38 -12.53 -0.14
CA LEU A 88 5.71 -13.45 -1.08
C LEU A 88 4.24 -13.65 -0.69
N ILE A 89 3.46 -12.57 -0.83
CA ILE A 89 2.02 -12.54 -0.59
C ILE A 89 1.28 -12.07 -1.84
N LYS A 90 0.01 -12.44 -1.96
CA LYS A 90 -0.83 -12.21 -3.14
C LYS A 90 -0.85 -10.74 -3.55
N GLU A 91 -0.94 -9.83 -2.59
CA GLU A 91 -1.07 -8.38 -2.79
C GLU A 91 0.19 -7.76 -3.42
N LYS A 92 1.34 -8.44 -3.29
CA LYS A 92 2.60 -8.01 -3.91
C LYS A 92 2.76 -8.49 -5.35
N ASN A 93 1.88 -9.38 -5.83
CA ASN A 93 1.76 -9.78 -7.25
C ASN A 93 3.10 -10.16 -7.92
N ILE A 94 3.97 -10.88 -7.22
CA ILE A 94 5.29 -11.28 -7.75
C ILE A 94 5.17 -12.19 -8.99
N ASP A 95 4.08 -12.94 -9.12
CA ASP A 95 3.84 -13.79 -10.29
C ASP A 95 3.70 -12.96 -11.57
N VAL A 96 3.12 -11.76 -11.47
CA VAL A 96 3.01 -10.82 -12.59
C VAL A 96 4.40 -10.35 -13.03
N LEU A 97 5.28 -10.02 -12.08
CA LEU A 97 6.67 -9.66 -12.37
C LEU A 97 7.40 -10.80 -13.09
N ILE A 98 7.34 -12.02 -12.56
CA ILE A 98 8.02 -13.20 -13.14
C ILE A 98 7.52 -13.45 -14.58
N LYS A 99 6.20 -13.42 -14.80
CA LYS A 99 5.61 -13.56 -16.14
C LYS A 99 6.06 -12.44 -17.08
N SER A 100 6.21 -11.22 -16.56
CA SER A 100 6.67 -10.07 -17.35
C SER A 100 8.12 -10.22 -17.78
N ILE A 101 9.00 -10.72 -16.89
CA ILE A 101 10.41 -11.01 -17.24
C ILE A 101 10.52 -12.04 -18.36
N ALA A 102 9.67 -13.08 -18.34
CA ALA A 102 9.66 -14.08 -19.42
C ALA A 102 9.36 -13.45 -20.79
N LEU A 103 8.43 -12.50 -20.86
CA LEU A 103 8.10 -11.77 -22.09
C LEU A 103 9.22 -10.80 -22.49
N ILE A 104 9.81 -10.08 -21.52
CA ILE A 104 10.87 -9.10 -21.79
C ILE A 104 12.12 -9.78 -22.35
N ARG A 105 12.44 -11.01 -21.90
CA ARG A 105 13.58 -11.77 -22.43
C ARG A 105 13.49 -12.07 -23.93
N GLU A 106 12.31 -12.01 -24.54
CA GLU A 106 12.15 -12.16 -26.00
C GLU A 106 12.69 -10.95 -26.77
N THR A 107 12.65 -9.75 -26.17
CA THR A 107 13.10 -8.50 -26.80
C THR A 107 14.43 -7.98 -26.24
N ILE A 108 14.76 -8.29 -24.98
CA ILE A 108 16.00 -7.94 -24.29
C ILE A 108 16.60 -9.23 -23.67
N PRO A 109 17.31 -10.05 -24.46
CA PRO A 109 17.78 -11.37 -24.02
C PRO A 109 18.82 -11.33 -22.90
N ASP A 110 19.54 -10.22 -22.77
CA ASP A 110 20.62 -9.98 -21.80
C ASP A 110 20.14 -9.35 -20.48
N ILE A 111 18.82 -9.18 -20.30
CA ILE A 111 18.25 -8.65 -19.05
C ILE A 111 18.67 -9.48 -17.82
N ASN A 112 19.22 -8.78 -16.83
CA ASN A 112 19.71 -9.32 -15.57
C ASN A 112 18.70 -9.05 -14.45
N CYS A 113 18.19 -10.11 -13.83
CA CYS A 113 17.15 -10.06 -12.78
C CYS A 113 17.60 -10.88 -11.56
#